data_AF-A0A9P6J9B1-F1
#
_entry.id   AF-A0A9P6J9B1-F1
#
_cell.length_a   1.000
_cell.length_b   1.000
_cell.length_c   1.000
_cell.angle_alpha   90.00
_cell.angle_beta   90.00
_cell.angle_gamma   90.00
#
_symmetry.space_group_name_H-M   'P 1'
#
loop_
_entity.id
_entity.type
_entity.pdbx_description
1 polymer ?
#
loop_
_entity_poly.entity_id
_entity_poly.type
_entity_poly.pdbx_seq_one_letter_code
_entity_poly.pdbx_strand_id
1 'polypeptide(L)'
;GIDAAKLGWDWKTDPRAEEPLLGEWTEAKAKDEKHSAGRTVLYLHGGGYFLCSIRTHRWATWNMARRGGARVFSIDYRLAPDSPFPAALQDAVAAYLYLLHPPADSGASPVDPKDIVIMGDSAGGGLAFATVLGIRDAGLPVPAGVVGWSPWLDLLHSMPSLLSNARSDYLPAEGFTQGGQASLQKLAKLAATLKPDDVLLHHPELPDIQYYASNAVLDCPYVSPLVAKSLEGLCPMLVIAGDGEMLRDEAIVFAKKGVDAAVDVQLAVYDDMPHVFPMFGFLSSAEDAMQQSGQFIRQVTVGGEGVAGSKSLVRVDVDGKRRPLEDDAVAAWETRVGKLGGGHDVLQSLNL
;
A
#
# COMPACT_ATOMS: atom_id res chain seq x y z
N GLY A 1 -9.00 29.89 2.40
CA GLY A 1 -7.97 30.00 3.45
C GLY A 1 -8.24 28.90 4.44
N ILE A 2 -7.49 27.82 4.35
CA ILE A 2 -7.60 26.70 5.28
C ILE A 2 -6.84 27.15 6.53
N ASP A 3 -7.57 27.30 7.63
CA ASP A 3 -6.95 27.42 8.95
C ASP A 3 -6.13 26.16 9.12
N ALA A 4 -4.82 26.31 9.32
CA ALA A 4 -3.88 25.22 9.49
C ALA A 4 -4.28 24.44 10.75
N ALA A 5 -5.25 23.53 10.58
CA ALA A 5 -5.63 22.58 11.60
C ALA A 5 -4.33 21.91 11.99
N LYS A 6 -3.91 22.15 13.23
CA LYS A 6 -2.73 21.54 13.83
C LYS A 6 -2.93 20.02 13.71
N LEU A 7 -2.40 19.44 12.64
CA LEU A 7 -2.01 18.05 12.61
C LEU A 7 -1.23 17.88 13.92
N GLY A 8 -1.69 17.03 14.83
CA GLY A 8 -1.19 16.98 16.21
C GLY A 8 0.32 16.74 16.34
N TRP A 9 0.98 16.47 15.21
CA TRP A 9 2.41 16.38 15.00
C TRP A 9 2.87 17.33 13.87
N ASP A 10 3.86 18.18 14.15
CA ASP A 10 4.51 19.03 13.14
C ASP A 10 5.68 18.29 12.51
N TRP A 11 5.43 17.63 11.39
CA TRP A 11 6.42 16.85 10.65
C TRP A 11 7.63 17.66 10.17
N LYS A 12 7.51 19.00 10.07
CA LYS A 12 8.63 19.88 9.72
C LYS A 12 9.66 20.00 10.86
N THR A 13 9.30 19.51 12.04
CA THR A 13 10.16 19.49 13.23
C THR A 13 10.61 18.07 13.59
N ASP A 14 10.46 17.11 12.68
CA ASP A 14 10.94 15.73 12.87
C ASP A 14 12.45 15.75 13.25
N PRO A 15 12.82 15.24 14.44
CA PRO A 15 14.22 15.24 14.88
C PRO A 15 15.13 14.39 13.99
N ARG A 16 14.56 13.50 13.17
CA ARG A 16 15.28 12.67 12.20
C ARG A 16 15.29 13.26 10.79
N ALA A 17 14.81 14.49 10.58
CA ALA A 17 14.81 15.13 9.26
C ALA A 17 16.22 15.25 8.65
N GLU A 18 17.26 15.27 9.47
CA GLU A 18 18.67 15.34 9.06
C GLU A 18 19.33 13.96 8.92
N GLU A 19 18.65 12.87 9.28
CA GLU A 19 19.18 11.51 9.10
C GLU A 19 19.04 11.08 7.63
N PRO A 20 20.08 10.48 7.02
CA PRO A 20 20.00 10.06 5.63
C PRO A 20 19.03 8.88 5.46
N LEU A 21 18.14 8.97 4.47
CA LEU A 21 17.30 7.85 4.06
C LEU A 21 18.18 6.73 3.48
N LEU A 22 18.18 5.58 4.15
CA LEU A 22 18.98 4.42 3.74
C LEU A 22 18.21 3.58 2.72
N GLY A 23 18.93 3.07 1.72
CA GLY A 23 18.39 2.15 0.73
C GLY A 23 19.37 1.04 0.38
N GLU A 24 18.83 -0.11 -0.05
CA GLU A 24 19.58 -1.29 -0.43
C GLU A 24 19.19 -1.75 -1.84
N TRP A 25 20.20 -2.03 -2.66
CA TRP A 25 20.03 -2.66 -3.96
C TRP A 25 20.14 -4.19 -3.84
N THR A 26 19.13 -4.89 -4.35
CA THR A 26 19.12 -6.34 -4.51
C THR A 26 19.09 -6.70 -5.99
N GLU A 27 20.02 -7.53 -6.43
CA GLU A 27 20.14 -7.96 -7.83
C GLU A 27 20.38 -9.47 -7.91
N ALA A 28 19.79 -10.13 -8.90
CA ALA A 28 20.10 -11.53 -9.18
C ALA A 28 21.47 -11.63 -9.89
N LYS A 29 22.36 -12.52 -9.45
CA LYS A 29 23.66 -12.74 -10.10
C LYS A 29 23.46 -13.13 -11.57
N ALA A 30 24.10 -12.37 -12.46
CA ALA A 30 24.08 -12.57 -13.89
C ALA A 30 24.63 -13.96 -14.28
N LYS A 31 23.73 -14.90 -14.58
CA LYS A 31 24.03 -15.97 -15.55
C LYS A 31 23.49 -15.65 -16.95
N ASP A 32 22.56 -14.70 -17.04
CA ASP A 32 21.95 -14.28 -18.29
C ASP A 32 21.82 -12.75 -18.33
N GLU A 33 22.82 -12.07 -18.89
CA GLU A 33 22.82 -10.61 -19.13
C GLU A 33 21.61 -10.13 -19.96
N LYS A 34 20.88 -11.06 -20.59
CA LYS A 34 19.63 -10.80 -21.33
C LYS A 34 18.40 -10.57 -20.45
N HIS A 35 18.43 -10.92 -19.15
CA HIS A 35 17.25 -10.87 -18.29
C HIS A 35 17.16 -9.66 -17.34
N SER A 36 18.22 -8.88 -17.12
CA SER A 36 18.23 -7.71 -16.22
C SER A 36 18.12 -6.35 -16.94
N ALA A 37 17.71 -6.34 -18.21
CA ALA A 37 17.69 -5.12 -19.02
C ALA A 37 16.69 -4.09 -18.44
N GLY A 38 17.22 -3.03 -17.82
CA GLY A 38 16.52 -1.76 -17.52
C GLY A 38 15.53 -1.75 -16.35
N ARG A 39 14.95 -2.89 -15.94
CA ARG A 39 13.85 -2.93 -14.97
C ARG A 39 14.29 -2.63 -13.55
N THR A 40 13.54 -1.74 -12.88
CA THR A 40 13.74 -1.36 -11.49
C THR A 40 12.45 -1.55 -10.68
N VAL A 41 12.56 -2.11 -9.49
CA VAL A 41 11.47 -2.15 -8.50
C VAL A 41 11.85 -1.26 -7.32
N LEU A 42 11.01 -0.28 -6.99
CA LEU A 42 11.07 0.40 -5.69
C LEU A 42 10.24 -0.40 -4.70
N TYR A 43 10.87 -1.04 -3.72
CA TYR A 43 10.21 -1.88 -2.72
C TYR A 43 9.99 -1.13 -1.41
N LEU A 44 8.76 -1.16 -0.91
CA LEU A 44 8.33 -0.55 0.34
C LEU A 44 7.83 -1.65 1.26
N HIS A 45 8.57 -1.90 2.34
CA HIS A 45 8.30 -3.04 3.22
C HIS A 45 7.03 -2.89 4.05
N GLY A 46 6.37 -4.00 4.40
CA GLY A 46 5.28 -4.02 5.37
C GLY A 46 5.75 -3.86 6.82
N GLY A 47 4.83 -4.02 7.78
CA GLY A 47 5.11 -3.83 9.21
C GLY A 47 4.27 -2.75 9.90
N GLY A 48 3.07 -2.45 9.38
CA GLY A 48 2.14 -1.52 10.03
C GLY A 48 2.62 -0.06 10.09
N TYR A 49 3.65 0.32 9.33
CA TYR A 49 4.37 1.61 9.41
C TYR A 49 5.20 1.84 10.70
N PHE A 50 5.28 0.87 11.61
CA PHE A 50 6.03 1.01 12.87
C PHE A 50 6.96 -0.19 13.18
N LEU A 51 6.97 -1.23 12.35
CA LEU A 51 7.83 -2.41 12.46
C LEU A 51 8.60 -2.65 11.16
N CYS A 52 9.48 -3.65 11.22
CA CYS A 52 10.27 -4.16 10.10
C CYS A 52 11.34 -3.17 9.61
N SER A 53 12.02 -3.56 8.53
CA SER A 53 13.10 -2.83 7.87
C SER A 53 13.43 -3.50 6.55
N ILE A 54 14.31 -2.87 5.75
CA ILE A 54 14.91 -3.48 4.55
C ILE A 54 15.45 -4.90 4.80
N ARG A 55 15.99 -5.18 6.00
CA ARG A 55 16.59 -6.47 6.35
C ARG A 55 15.57 -7.58 6.44
N THR A 56 14.40 -7.29 7.01
CA THR A 56 13.31 -8.26 7.19
C THR A 56 12.69 -8.70 5.87
N HIS A 57 12.81 -7.88 4.83
CA HIS A 57 12.19 -8.13 3.51
C HIS A 57 13.17 -8.57 2.42
N ARG A 58 14.45 -8.80 2.75
CA ARG A 58 15.47 -9.26 1.78
C ARG A 58 15.08 -10.54 1.03
N TRP A 59 14.33 -11.44 1.66
CA TRP A 59 13.85 -12.65 1.00
C TRP A 59 12.81 -12.32 -0.10
N ALA A 60 11.94 -11.34 0.13
CA ALA A 60 10.99 -10.85 -0.85
C ALA A 60 11.72 -10.14 -2.01
N THR A 61 12.61 -9.19 -1.69
CA THR A 61 13.34 -8.42 -2.69
C THR A 61 14.22 -9.31 -3.57
N TRP A 62 14.85 -10.33 -3.00
CA TRP A 62 15.62 -11.32 -3.76
C TRP A 62 14.74 -12.12 -4.73
N ASN A 63 13.55 -12.55 -4.29
CA ASN A 63 12.61 -13.26 -5.16
C ASN A 63 12.10 -12.36 -6.28
N MET A 64 11.79 -11.10 -6.00
CA MET A 64 11.34 -10.15 -7.01
C MET A 64 12.45 -9.77 -7.99
N ALA A 65 13.70 -9.66 -7.53
CA ALA A 65 14.84 -9.47 -8.43
C ALA A 65 14.98 -10.64 -9.41
N ARG A 66 14.92 -11.88 -8.90
CA ARG A 66 15.07 -13.10 -9.70
C ARG A 66 13.89 -13.31 -10.65
N ARG A 67 12.66 -13.18 -10.16
CA ARG A 67 11.46 -13.43 -10.96
C ARG A 67 11.20 -12.26 -11.89
N GLY A 68 11.15 -11.04 -11.39
CA GLY A 68 10.91 -9.85 -12.20
C GLY A 68 11.99 -9.55 -13.24
N GLY A 69 13.18 -10.16 -13.12
CA GLY A 69 14.32 -9.79 -13.97
C GLY A 69 14.66 -8.32 -13.80
N ALA A 70 14.65 -7.87 -12.54
CA ALA A 70 14.75 -6.46 -12.17
C ALA A 70 15.80 -6.26 -11.08
N ARG A 71 16.32 -5.04 -11.00
CA ARG A 71 17.03 -4.55 -9.82
C ARG A 71 16.00 -4.06 -8.82
N VAL A 72 16.11 -4.45 -7.56
CA VAL A 72 15.17 -4.01 -6.52
C VAL A 72 15.88 -3.03 -5.60
N PHE A 73 15.37 -1.80 -5.53
CA PHE A 73 15.79 -0.78 -4.58
C PHE A 73 14.78 -0.74 -3.44
N SER A 74 15.20 -1.13 -2.24
CA SER A 74 14.36 -1.12 -1.04
C SER A 74 14.83 -0.02 -0.11
N ILE A 75 13.92 0.73 0.51
CA ILE A 75 14.26 1.83 1.42
C ILE A 75 13.84 1.53 2.86
N ASP A 76 14.61 2.05 3.81
CA ASP A 76 14.30 2.02 5.24
C ASP A 76 13.57 3.33 5.58
N TYR A 77 12.31 3.42 5.15
CA TYR A 77 11.51 4.63 5.33
C TYR A 77 11.24 4.88 6.81
N ARG A 78 11.09 6.16 7.20
CA ARG A 78 10.89 6.55 8.59
C ARG A 78 9.59 5.96 9.15
N LEU A 79 9.71 5.37 10.34
CA LEU A 79 8.64 4.63 11.00
C LEU A 79 7.98 5.44 12.12
N ALA A 80 6.69 5.21 12.29
CA ALA A 80 5.92 5.64 13.45
C ALA A 80 6.28 4.83 14.71
N PRO A 81 5.99 5.30 15.94
CA PRO A 81 5.45 6.63 16.27
C PRO A 81 6.47 7.76 16.18
N ASP A 82 7.75 7.46 15.96
CA ASP A 82 8.82 8.45 15.97
C ASP A 82 8.68 9.47 14.81
N SER A 83 8.27 8.99 13.63
CA SER A 83 7.90 9.82 12.48
C SER A 83 6.60 9.31 11.87
N PRO A 84 5.43 9.78 12.34
CA PRO A 84 4.15 9.45 11.74
C PRO A 84 3.98 10.11 10.36
N PHE A 85 2.82 9.92 9.75
CA PHE A 85 2.42 10.54 8.51
C PHE A 85 2.68 12.06 8.55
N PRO A 86 3.29 12.64 7.49
CA PRO A 86 3.55 12.08 6.17
C PRO A 86 4.96 11.50 5.93
N ALA A 87 5.74 11.20 6.98
CA ALA A 87 7.18 10.90 6.82
C ALA A 87 7.47 9.73 5.86
N ALA A 88 6.81 8.58 6.03
CA ALA A 88 7.02 7.41 5.17
C ALA A 88 6.67 7.71 3.69
N LEU A 89 5.62 8.50 3.45
CA LEU A 89 5.23 8.92 2.10
C LEU A 89 6.26 9.85 1.47
N GLN A 90 6.78 10.80 2.24
CA GLN A 90 7.85 11.68 1.78
C GLN A 90 9.08 10.88 1.38
N ASP A 91 9.47 9.89 2.18
CA ASP A 91 10.62 9.04 1.90
C ASP A 91 10.41 8.19 0.65
N ALA A 92 9.21 7.64 0.46
CA ALA A 92 8.86 6.88 -0.74
C ALA A 92 8.88 7.74 -2.02
N VAL A 93 8.33 8.96 -1.96
CA VAL A 93 8.39 9.93 -3.08
C VAL A 93 9.82 10.38 -3.33
N ALA A 94 10.61 10.66 -2.29
CA ALA A 94 12.02 11.04 -2.42
C ALA A 94 12.84 9.91 -3.06
N ALA A 95 12.60 8.65 -2.68
CA ALA A 95 13.23 7.49 -3.30
C ALA A 95 12.85 7.33 -4.78
N TYR A 96 11.59 7.59 -5.13
CA TYR A 96 11.16 7.60 -6.53
C TYR A 96 11.88 8.69 -7.34
N LEU A 97 11.94 9.93 -6.81
CA LEU A 97 12.66 11.03 -7.44
C LEU A 97 14.16 10.76 -7.55
N TYR A 98 14.76 10.11 -6.55
CA TYR A 98 16.16 9.66 -6.61
C TYR A 98 16.40 8.67 -7.76
N LEU A 99 15.46 7.76 -8.05
CA LEU A 99 15.59 6.85 -9.20
C LEU A 99 15.50 7.59 -10.53
N LEU A 100 14.64 8.60 -10.64
CA LEU A 100 14.49 9.42 -11.86
C LEU A 100 15.69 10.36 -12.07
N HIS A 101 16.18 10.96 -10.98
CA HIS A 101 17.17 12.04 -11.01
C HIS A 101 18.21 11.83 -9.90
N PRO A 102 19.04 10.77 -10.00
CA PRO A 102 20.05 10.50 -9.00
C PRO A 102 21.07 11.65 -8.95
N PRO A 103 21.56 12.02 -7.75
CA PRO A 103 22.65 12.98 -7.61
C PRO A 103 23.87 12.60 -8.44
N ALA A 104 24.53 13.59 -9.06
CA ALA A 104 25.64 13.35 -9.98
C ALA A 104 26.83 12.60 -9.35
N ASP A 105 26.99 12.71 -8.03
CA ASP A 105 28.04 12.08 -7.23
C ASP A 105 27.67 10.68 -6.71
N SER A 106 26.41 10.23 -6.88
CA SER A 106 25.94 8.91 -6.43
C SER A 106 26.46 7.74 -7.28
N GLY A 107 26.90 8.01 -8.51
CA GLY A 107 27.28 6.98 -9.49
C GLY A 107 26.09 6.16 -10.04
N ALA A 108 24.85 6.49 -9.68
CA ALA A 108 23.66 5.88 -10.23
C ALA A 108 23.21 6.56 -11.53
N SER A 109 22.69 5.78 -12.47
CA SER A 109 22.09 6.30 -13.71
C SER A 109 20.59 6.57 -13.51
N PRO A 110 20.05 7.65 -14.12
CA PRO A 110 18.61 7.87 -14.20
C PRO A 110 17.87 6.64 -14.74
N VAL A 111 16.73 6.33 -14.14
CA VAL A 111 15.82 5.27 -14.58
C VAL A 111 14.59 5.91 -15.25
N ASP A 112 14.18 5.41 -16.41
CA ASP A 112 12.94 5.85 -17.06
C ASP A 112 11.74 5.46 -16.17
N PRO A 113 10.77 6.35 -15.91
CA PRO A 113 9.53 6.01 -15.20
C PRO A 113 8.85 4.73 -15.70
N LYS A 114 8.91 4.47 -17.01
CA LYS A 114 8.33 3.28 -17.66
C LYS A 114 9.07 1.98 -17.36
N ASP A 115 10.21 2.06 -16.68
CA ASP A 115 10.99 0.92 -16.21
C ASP A 115 10.95 0.73 -14.70
N ILE A 116 10.16 1.56 -13.99
CA ILE A 116 9.99 1.48 -12.54
C ILE A 116 8.65 0.84 -12.20
N VAL A 117 8.66 -0.16 -11.32
CA VAL A 117 7.46 -0.64 -10.62
C VAL A 117 7.58 -0.30 -9.15
N ILE A 118 6.57 0.33 -8.56
CA ILE A 118 6.52 0.52 -7.10
C ILE A 118 5.80 -0.67 -6.49
N MET A 119 6.40 -1.31 -5.50
CA MET A 119 5.88 -2.53 -4.91
C MET A 119 5.94 -2.48 -3.39
N GLY A 120 4.96 -3.06 -2.72
CA GLY A 120 5.03 -3.28 -1.29
C GLY A 120 4.02 -4.29 -0.78
N ASP A 121 4.15 -4.62 0.51
CA ASP A 121 3.27 -5.55 1.21
C ASP A 121 2.64 -4.90 2.45
N SER A 122 1.40 -5.28 2.79
CA SER A 122 0.69 -4.73 3.96
C SER A 122 0.72 -3.19 3.98
N ALA A 123 1.23 -2.58 5.05
CA ALA A 123 1.45 -1.13 5.15
C ALA A 123 2.32 -0.58 4.01
N GLY A 124 3.36 -1.29 3.58
CA GLY A 124 4.18 -0.93 2.43
C GLY A 124 3.43 -1.03 1.10
N GLY A 125 2.46 -1.94 1.00
CA GLY A 125 1.53 -2.00 -0.13
C GLY A 125 0.60 -0.79 -0.15
N GLY A 126 0.06 -0.41 1.01
CA GLY A 126 -0.67 0.84 1.19
C GLY A 126 0.18 2.07 0.80
N LEU A 127 1.43 2.11 1.26
CA LEU A 127 2.38 3.16 0.94
C LEU A 127 2.70 3.21 -0.56
N ALA A 128 2.82 2.07 -1.23
CA ALA A 128 3.03 2.00 -2.67
C ALA A 128 1.87 2.65 -3.44
N PHE A 129 0.63 2.34 -3.05
CA PHE A 129 -0.55 2.95 -3.64
C PHE A 129 -0.69 4.45 -3.29
N ALA A 130 -0.42 4.84 -2.05
CA ALA A 130 -0.36 6.25 -1.65
C ALA A 130 0.70 7.04 -2.43
N THR A 131 1.84 6.41 -2.70
CA THR A 131 2.95 7.02 -3.45
C THR A 131 2.57 7.25 -4.90
N VAL A 132 1.97 6.28 -5.60
CA VAL A 132 1.52 6.50 -6.99
C VAL A 132 0.37 7.51 -7.10
N LEU A 133 -0.51 7.56 -6.10
CA LEU A 133 -1.51 8.64 -5.99
C LEU A 133 -0.82 10.00 -5.87
N GLY A 134 0.14 10.14 -4.95
CA GLY A 134 0.90 11.38 -4.76
C GLY A 134 1.69 11.80 -6.01
N ILE A 135 2.35 10.86 -6.68
CA ILE A 135 3.08 11.09 -7.95
C ILE A 135 2.13 11.63 -9.03
N ARG A 136 0.99 10.95 -9.25
CA ARG A 136 -0.02 11.37 -10.22
C ARG A 136 -0.54 12.76 -9.91
N ASP A 137 -0.93 13.00 -8.65
CA ASP A 137 -1.56 14.24 -8.23
C ASP A 137 -0.59 15.43 -8.26
N ALA A 138 0.71 15.18 -8.08
CA ALA A 138 1.78 16.16 -8.24
C ALA A 138 2.13 16.43 -9.72
N GLY A 139 1.52 15.72 -10.68
CA GLY A 139 1.84 15.86 -12.11
C GLY A 139 3.21 15.29 -12.50
N LEU A 140 3.78 14.42 -11.67
CA LEU A 140 5.02 13.73 -11.96
C LEU A 140 4.78 12.57 -12.93
N PRO A 141 5.81 12.13 -13.69
CA PRO A 141 5.70 10.93 -14.50
C PRO A 141 5.30 9.72 -13.63
N VAL A 142 4.22 9.03 -14.00
CA VAL A 142 3.79 7.82 -13.27
C VAL A 142 4.69 6.63 -13.61
N PRO A 143 4.93 5.70 -12.66
CA PRO A 143 5.71 4.50 -12.91
C PRO A 143 5.04 3.56 -13.90
N ALA A 144 5.75 2.54 -14.35
CA ALA A 144 5.27 1.48 -15.24
C ALA A 144 4.09 0.69 -14.65
N GLY A 145 4.07 0.52 -13.34
CA GLY A 145 3.01 -0.17 -12.61
C GLY A 145 3.20 -0.13 -11.11
N VAL A 146 2.22 -0.65 -10.39
CA VAL A 146 2.24 -0.77 -8.92
C VAL A 146 1.78 -2.17 -8.49
N VAL A 147 2.44 -2.74 -7.48
CA VAL A 147 2.14 -4.07 -6.93
C VAL A 147 1.89 -3.99 -5.43
N GLY A 148 0.76 -4.49 -4.97
CA GLY A 148 0.44 -4.62 -3.54
C GLY A 148 0.17 -6.06 -3.14
N TRP A 149 0.92 -6.56 -2.16
CA TRP A 149 0.61 -7.83 -1.47
C TRP A 149 -0.12 -7.55 -0.18
N SER A 150 -1.35 -8.03 -0.06
CA SER A 150 -2.27 -7.78 1.05
C SER A 150 -2.25 -6.31 1.48
N PRO A 151 -2.42 -5.35 0.54
CA PRO A 151 -2.15 -3.94 0.81
C PRO A 151 -3.14 -3.39 1.83
N TRP A 152 -2.64 -2.62 2.80
CA TRP A 152 -3.47 -1.92 3.77
C TRP A 152 -3.89 -0.56 3.22
N LEU A 153 -5.15 -0.42 2.83
CA LEU A 153 -5.66 0.68 2.01
C LEU A 153 -6.69 1.54 2.75
N ASP A 154 -7.19 1.06 3.87
CA ASP A 154 -8.21 1.65 4.72
C ASP A 154 -7.77 1.60 6.20
N LEU A 155 -7.14 2.69 6.64
CA LEU A 155 -6.72 2.83 8.03
C LEU A 155 -7.90 3.21 8.95
N LEU A 156 -9.11 3.41 8.41
CA LEU A 156 -10.35 3.56 9.18
C LEU A 156 -10.86 2.23 9.71
N HIS A 157 -10.31 1.10 9.24
CA HIS A 157 -10.75 -0.24 9.65
C HIS A 157 -12.26 -0.46 9.40
N SER A 158 -12.76 0.02 8.25
CA SER A 158 -14.20 0.08 7.98
C SER A 158 -14.75 -1.14 7.23
N MET A 159 -13.88 -2.03 6.73
CA MET A 159 -14.29 -3.21 5.97
C MET A 159 -14.81 -4.38 6.84
N PRO A 160 -15.85 -5.11 6.40
CA PRO A 160 -16.36 -6.28 7.11
C PRO A 160 -15.34 -7.40 7.35
N SER A 161 -14.43 -7.64 6.40
CA SER A 161 -13.39 -8.67 6.54
C SER A 161 -12.52 -8.51 7.77
N LEU A 162 -12.34 -7.29 8.29
CA LEU A 162 -11.60 -7.09 9.54
C LEU A 162 -12.22 -7.86 10.70
N LEU A 163 -13.56 -7.96 10.75
CA LEU A 163 -14.26 -8.69 11.81
C LEU A 163 -14.47 -10.16 11.44
N SER A 164 -14.89 -10.44 10.20
CA SER A 164 -15.21 -11.83 9.81
C SER A 164 -13.98 -12.72 9.75
N ASN A 165 -12.82 -12.16 9.37
CA ASN A 165 -11.58 -12.89 9.20
C ASN A 165 -10.61 -12.75 10.39
N ALA A 166 -10.98 -12.03 11.45
CA ALA A 166 -10.17 -11.90 12.67
C ALA A 166 -9.80 -13.24 13.32
N ARG A 167 -10.53 -14.33 13.02
CA ARG A 167 -10.25 -15.68 13.52
C ARG A 167 -9.39 -16.53 12.58
N SER A 168 -9.35 -16.18 11.29
CA SER A 168 -8.60 -16.90 10.26
C SER A 168 -7.24 -16.26 9.97
N ASP A 169 -7.08 -15.00 10.33
CA ASP A 169 -5.84 -14.24 10.15
C ASP A 169 -4.96 -14.25 11.42
N TYR A 170 -3.64 -14.09 11.23
CA TYR A 170 -2.70 -13.91 12.33
C TYR A 170 -2.56 -12.44 12.76
N LEU A 171 -3.14 -11.52 11.99
CA LEU A 171 -3.24 -10.13 12.42
C LEU A 171 -4.00 -10.02 13.75
N PRO A 172 -3.63 -9.07 14.63
CA PRO A 172 -4.34 -8.89 15.89
C PRO A 172 -5.82 -8.60 15.64
N ALA A 173 -6.71 -9.33 16.33
CA ALA A 173 -8.16 -9.18 16.16
C ALA A 173 -8.68 -7.78 16.52
N GLU A 174 -7.95 -7.02 17.36
CA GLU A 174 -8.24 -5.63 17.70
C GLU A 174 -7.60 -4.62 16.71
N GLY A 175 -6.98 -5.11 15.63
CA GLY A 175 -6.20 -4.33 14.67
C GLY A 175 -4.87 -3.81 15.25
N PHE A 176 -4.22 -2.89 14.53
CA PHE A 176 -2.97 -2.25 14.95
C PHE A 176 -3.17 -1.07 15.91
N THR A 177 -4.22 -1.10 16.73
CA THR A 177 -4.65 0.07 17.48
C THR A 177 -3.76 0.44 18.67
N GLN A 178 -3.61 1.75 18.91
CA GLN A 178 -3.08 2.26 20.17
C GLN A 178 -4.18 2.22 21.24
N GLY A 179 -4.13 1.24 22.15
CA GLY A 179 -5.09 1.24 23.26
C GLY A 179 -4.80 0.29 24.41
N GLY A 180 -4.09 0.78 25.44
CA GLY A 180 -4.14 0.16 26.76
C GLY A 180 -5.47 0.42 27.48
N GLN A 181 -5.64 -0.09 28.70
CA GLN A 181 -6.87 0.07 29.52
C GLN A 181 -7.39 1.53 29.66
N ALA A 182 -6.52 2.54 29.58
CA ALA A 182 -6.90 3.95 29.65
C ALA A 182 -7.76 4.41 28.46
N SER A 183 -7.55 3.83 27.27
CA SER A 183 -8.32 4.11 26.05
C SER A 183 -9.75 3.61 26.18
N LEU A 184 -9.95 2.45 26.81
CA LEU A 184 -11.28 1.88 27.06
C LEU A 184 -12.13 2.75 28.00
N GLN A 185 -11.53 3.35 29.03
CA GLN A 185 -12.25 4.25 29.95
C GLN A 185 -12.66 5.56 29.28
N LYS A 186 -11.83 6.11 28.37
CA LYS A 186 -12.17 7.29 27.57
C LYS A 186 -13.28 6.97 26.57
N LEU A 187 -13.17 5.84 25.86
CA LEU A 187 -14.19 5.35 24.94
C LEU A 187 -15.54 5.14 25.64
N ALA A 188 -15.56 4.57 26.84
CA ALA A 188 -16.79 4.36 27.60
C ALA A 188 -17.48 5.67 28.02
N LYS A 189 -16.71 6.70 28.38
CA LYS A 189 -17.24 8.03 28.69
C LYS A 189 -17.77 8.73 27.44
N LEU A 190 -17.04 8.60 26.34
CA LEU A 190 -17.47 9.16 25.06
C LEU A 190 -18.73 8.47 24.54
N ALA A 191 -18.82 7.15 24.59
CA ALA A 191 -20.00 6.39 24.17
C ALA A 191 -21.31 6.85 24.84
N ALA A 192 -21.23 7.42 26.05
CA ALA A 192 -22.38 7.96 26.76
C ALA A 192 -22.88 9.32 26.21
N THR A 193 -22.08 10.02 25.38
CA THR A 193 -22.39 11.34 24.82
C THR A 193 -22.64 11.33 23.31
N LEU A 194 -22.34 10.21 22.64
CA LEU A 194 -22.45 10.09 21.18
C LEU A 194 -23.88 9.89 20.71
N LYS A 195 -24.25 10.62 19.66
CA LYS A 195 -25.48 10.43 18.90
C LYS A 195 -25.26 9.45 17.75
N PRO A 196 -26.34 8.82 17.23
CA PRO A 196 -26.23 7.87 16.11
C PRO A 196 -25.55 8.40 14.85
N ASP A 197 -25.61 9.71 14.60
CA ASP A 197 -25.06 10.38 13.40
C ASP A 197 -23.68 11.01 13.64
N ASP A 198 -23.10 10.89 14.84
CA ASP A 198 -21.80 11.49 15.14
C ASP A 198 -20.68 10.75 14.37
N VAL A 199 -19.92 11.48 13.57
CA VAL A 199 -18.69 10.96 12.95
C VAL A 199 -17.61 10.90 14.01
N LEU A 200 -17.47 9.73 14.63
CA LEU A 200 -16.57 9.51 15.76
C LEU A 200 -15.11 9.79 15.40
N LEU A 201 -14.72 9.55 14.15
CA LEU A 201 -13.35 9.59 13.69
C LEU A 201 -12.58 10.85 14.13
N HIS A 202 -13.20 12.03 14.11
CA HIS A 202 -12.51 13.28 14.42
C HIS A 202 -12.73 13.78 15.86
N HIS A 203 -13.30 12.94 16.75
CA HIS A 203 -13.58 13.37 18.11
C HIS A 203 -12.26 13.54 18.91
N PRO A 204 -11.98 14.73 19.49
CA PRO A 204 -10.68 15.05 20.10
C PRO A 204 -10.36 14.21 21.35
N GLU A 205 -11.35 13.58 21.96
CA GLU A 205 -11.17 12.68 23.11
C GLU A 205 -10.91 11.21 22.72
N LEU A 206 -11.07 10.86 21.44
CA LEU A 206 -10.70 9.54 20.97
C LEU A 206 -9.18 9.44 20.86
N PRO A 207 -8.57 8.39 21.43
CA PRO A 207 -7.19 8.09 21.14
C PRO A 207 -7.04 7.79 19.64
N ASP A 208 -5.87 8.13 19.09
CA ASP A 208 -5.53 7.76 17.74
C ASP A 208 -5.58 6.24 17.61
N ILE A 209 -6.29 5.75 16.59
CA ILE A 209 -6.43 4.31 16.37
C ILE A 209 -5.25 3.74 15.61
N GLN A 210 -4.33 4.56 15.09
CA GLN A 210 -3.12 4.10 14.40
C GLN A 210 -1.88 4.77 14.96
N TYR A 211 -0.75 4.05 14.98
CA TYR A 211 0.56 4.67 15.21
C TYR A 211 0.95 5.60 14.05
N TYR A 212 0.60 5.19 12.82
CA TYR A 212 1.02 5.87 11.60
C TYR A 212 0.46 7.28 11.46
N ALA A 213 -0.81 7.49 11.79
CA ALA A 213 -1.50 8.74 11.49
C ALA A 213 -2.57 9.02 12.54
N SER A 214 -2.75 10.30 12.88
CA SER A 214 -3.81 10.72 13.78
C SER A 214 -5.19 10.49 13.15
N ASN A 215 -6.22 10.29 13.96
CA ASN A 215 -7.59 10.10 13.45
C ASN A 215 -8.08 11.26 12.57
N ALA A 216 -7.54 12.47 12.79
CA ALA A 216 -7.85 13.68 12.02
C ALA A 216 -7.50 13.61 10.52
N VAL A 217 -6.70 12.63 10.09
CA VAL A 217 -6.26 12.49 8.69
C VAL A 217 -6.46 11.08 8.13
N LEU A 218 -7.20 10.20 8.81
CA LEU A 218 -7.41 8.84 8.31
C LEU A 218 -8.27 8.79 7.04
N ASP A 219 -9.03 9.84 6.76
CA ASP A 219 -9.78 10.06 5.52
C ASP A 219 -8.95 10.81 4.44
N CYS A 220 -7.66 11.06 4.69
CA CYS A 220 -6.74 11.52 3.68
C CYS A 220 -6.42 10.37 2.70
N PRO A 221 -6.50 10.57 1.38
CA PRO A 221 -6.22 9.51 0.41
C PRO A 221 -4.76 9.04 0.40
N TYR A 222 -3.84 9.83 0.96
CA TYR A 222 -2.43 9.43 1.11
C TYR A 222 -2.15 8.69 2.42
N VAL A 223 -3.16 8.61 3.30
CA VAL A 223 -3.15 7.77 4.51
C VAL A 223 -3.94 6.50 4.24
N SER A 224 -5.17 6.64 3.72
CA SER A 224 -6.06 5.54 3.31
C SER A 224 -6.34 5.64 1.80
N PRO A 225 -5.52 5.04 0.93
CA PRO A 225 -5.74 5.05 -0.53
C PRO A 225 -7.15 4.69 -0.97
N LEU A 226 -7.85 3.83 -0.21
CA LEU A 226 -9.22 3.42 -0.52
C LEU A 226 -10.19 4.60 -0.66
N VAL A 227 -9.99 5.69 0.08
CA VAL A 227 -10.90 6.84 0.06
C VAL A 227 -10.61 7.86 -1.05
N ALA A 228 -9.58 7.64 -1.88
CA ALA A 228 -9.25 8.52 -3.00
C ALA A 228 -10.44 8.75 -3.94
N LYS A 229 -10.80 10.00 -4.28
CA LYS A 229 -12.02 10.28 -5.06
C LYS A 229 -11.99 9.68 -6.47
N SER A 230 -10.81 9.59 -7.08
CA SER A 230 -10.60 9.00 -8.40
C SER A 230 -9.26 8.26 -8.45
N LEU A 231 -9.24 7.14 -9.17
CA LEU A 231 -8.04 6.39 -9.53
C LEU A 231 -7.65 6.59 -11.00
N GLU A 232 -8.36 7.45 -11.74
CA GLU A 232 -8.05 7.74 -13.14
C GLU A 232 -6.61 8.25 -13.29
N GLY A 233 -5.97 7.88 -14.39
CA GLY A 233 -4.60 8.28 -14.70
C GLY A 233 -3.50 7.58 -13.89
N LEU A 234 -3.85 6.61 -13.04
CA LEU A 234 -2.86 5.74 -12.41
C LEU A 234 -2.26 4.74 -13.40
N CYS A 235 -1.06 4.27 -13.06
CA CYS A 235 -0.40 3.18 -13.76
C CYS A 235 -1.12 1.84 -13.52
N PRO A 236 -0.86 0.81 -14.35
CA PRO A 236 -1.40 -0.52 -14.13
C PRO A 236 -1.14 -1.07 -12.72
N MET A 237 -2.11 -1.79 -12.19
CA MET A 237 -2.10 -2.28 -10.81
C MET A 237 -2.15 -3.81 -10.76
N LEU A 238 -1.32 -4.40 -9.90
CA LEU A 238 -1.49 -5.78 -9.42
C LEU A 238 -1.79 -5.75 -7.92
N VAL A 239 -2.90 -6.35 -7.53
CA VAL A 239 -3.31 -6.55 -6.14
C VAL A 239 -3.40 -8.04 -5.86
N ILE A 240 -2.72 -8.51 -4.84
CA ILE A 240 -2.79 -9.90 -4.37
C ILE A 240 -3.28 -9.88 -2.94
N ALA A 241 -4.27 -10.70 -2.60
CA ALA A 241 -4.80 -10.83 -1.25
C ALA A 241 -5.12 -12.31 -0.94
N GLY A 242 -5.10 -12.69 0.32
CA GLY A 242 -5.65 -13.95 0.80
C GLY A 242 -7.14 -13.83 1.13
N ASP A 243 -7.91 -14.90 0.96
CA ASP A 243 -9.33 -14.91 1.33
C ASP A 243 -9.54 -14.96 2.86
N GLY A 244 -8.55 -15.49 3.59
CA GLY A 244 -8.56 -15.61 5.04
C GLY A 244 -8.02 -14.40 5.78
N GLU A 245 -7.58 -13.34 5.07
CA GLU A 245 -6.97 -12.16 5.68
C GLU A 245 -8.01 -11.08 6.03
N MET A 246 -7.74 -10.32 7.10
CA MET A 246 -8.58 -9.22 7.57
C MET A 246 -8.67 -8.08 6.54
N LEU A 247 -7.63 -7.90 5.72
CA LEU A 247 -7.49 -6.83 4.72
C LEU A 247 -8.06 -7.21 3.33
N ARG A 248 -8.74 -8.37 3.23
CA ARG A 248 -9.25 -8.88 1.93
C ARG A 248 -10.19 -7.90 1.23
N ASP A 249 -11.20 -7.40 1.93
CA ASP A 249 -12.28 -6.66 1.28
C ASP A 249 -11.79 -5.32 0.72
N GLU A 250 -10.87 -4.64 1.40
CA GLU A 250 -10.29 -3.38 0.90
C GLU A 250 -9.48 -3.59 -0.38
N ALA A 251 -8.75 -4.70 -0.50
CA ALA A 251 -8.02 -5.06 -1.72
C ALA A 251 -8.99 -5.28 -2.91
N ILE A 252 -10.10 -6.00 -2.67
CA ILE A 252 -11.13 -6.25 -3.69
C ILE A 252 -11.79 -4.93 -4.12
N VAL A 253 -12.22 -4.12 -3.16
CA VAL A 253 -12.91 -2.86 -3.42
C VAL A 253 -12.01 -1.88 -4.17
N PHE A 254 -10.75 -1.75 -3.74
CA PHE A 254 -9.81 -0.85 -4.40
C PHE A 254 -9.51 -1.27 -5.84
N ALA A 255 -9.35 -2.58 -6.09
CA ALA A 255 -9.16 -3.11 -7.43
C ALA A 255 -10.35 -2.79 -8.35
N LYS A 256 -11.58 -2.96 -7.86
CA LYS A 256 -12.79 -2.60 -8.63
C LYS A 256 -12.90 -1.11 -8.90
N LYS A 257 -12.59 -0.28 -7.90
CA LYS A 257 -12.50 1.16 -8.08
C LYS A 257 -11.49 1.55 -9.17
N GLY A 258 -10.40 0.80 -9.30
CA GLY A 258 -9.44 0.97 -10.40
C GLY A 258 -10.04 0.60 -11.76
N VAL A 259 -10.75 -0.53 -11.83
CA VAL A 259 -11.48 -0.97 -13.04
C VAL A 259 -12.50 0.08 -13.51
N ASP A 260 -13.27 0.64 -12.58
CA ASP A 260 -14.29 1.67 -12.84
C ASP A 260 -13.66 2.98 -13.31
N ALA A 261 -12.47 3.30 -12.80
CA ALA A 261 -11.64 4.41 -13.23
C ALA A 261 -10.83 4.13 -14.52
N ALA A 262 -11.14 3.04 -15.23
CA ALA A 262 -10.47 2.62 -16.45
C ALA A 262 -8.94 2.40 -16.31
N VAL A 263 -8.47 2.07 -15.12
CA VAL A 263 -7.10 1.62 -14.87
C VAL A 263 -6.99 0.13 -15.25
N ASP A 264 -5.84 -0.29 -15.75
CA ASP A 264 -5.53 -1.70 -15.95
C ASP A 264 -5.30 -2.37 -14.59
N VAL A 265 -6.11 -3.38 -14.26
CA VAL A 265 -6.12 -4.00 -12.94
C VAL A 265 -6.07 -5.51 -13.06
N GLN A 266 -5.09 -6.10 -12.38
CA GLN A 266 -5.04 -7.51 -12.06
C GLN A 266 -5.24 -7.68 -10.56
N LEU A 267 -6.28 -8.40 -10.16
CA LEU A 267 -6.55 -8.82 -8.78
C LEU A 267 -6.53 -10.34 -8.71
N ALA A 268 -5.81 -10.89 -7.73
CA ALA A 268 -5.86 -12.30 -7.39
C ALA A 268 -6.14 -12.48 -5.89
N VAL A 269 -7.28 -13.10 -5.57
CA VAL A 269 -7.65 -13.49 -4.19
C VAL A 269 -7.41 -14.99 -4.02
N TYR A 270 -6.55 -15.39 -3.09
CA TYR A 270 -6.16 -16.79 -2.89
C TYR A 270 -6.93 -17.44 -1.73
N ASP A 271 -7.58 -18.57 -2.00
CA ASP A 271 -8.34 -19.34 -1.00
C ASP A 271 -7.44 -19.79 0.17
N ASP A 272 -8.00 -19.72 1.38
CA ASP A 272 -7.39 -20.14 2.65
C ASP A 272 -6.06 -19.46 3.01
N MET A 273 -5.66 -18.43 2.26
CA MET A 273 -4.41 -17.73 2.50
C MET A 273 -4.57 -16.61 3.54
N PRO A 274 -3.63 -16.51 4.52
CA PRO A 274 -3.60 -15.43 5.50
C PRO A 274 -2.93 -14.15 4.94
N HIS A 275 -2.87 -13.11 5.78
CA HIS A 275 -2.23 -11.84 5.45
C HIS A 275 -0.78 -12.00 4.98
N VAL A 276 -0.40 -11.33 3.90
CA VAL A 276 0.97 -11.37 3.33
C VAL A 276 1.47 -12.80 3.10
N PHE A 277 0.58 -13.73 2.73
CA PHE A 277 0.99 -15.09 2.43
C PHE A 277 2.09 -15.25 1.37
N PRO A 278 2.35 -14.31 0.41
CA PRO A 278 3.51 -14.45 -0.48
C PRO A 278 4.84 -14.53 0.28
N MET A 279 4.90 -14.09 1.54
CA MET A 279 6.07 -14.23 2.42
C MET A 279 6.28 -15.64 2.97
N PHE A 280 5.30 -16.53 2.81
CA PHE A 280 5.34 -17.91 3.30
C PHE A 280 5.79 -18.87 2.20
N GLY A 281 7.09 -18.81 1.87
CA GLY A 281 7.70 -19.56 0.76
C GLY A 281 7.60 -21.10 0.81
N PHE A 282 6.97 -21.67 1.83
CA PHE A 282 6.61 -23.09 1.90
C PHE A 282 5.21 -23.40 1.34
N LEU A 283 4.42 -22.39 0.97
CA LEU A 283 3.10 -22.53 0.37
C LEU A 283 3.17 -22.49 -1.17
N SER A 284 2.43 -23.36 -1.84
CA SER A 284 2.28 -23.33 -3.31
C SER A 284 1.62 -22.03 -3.79
N SER A 285 0.62 -21.53 -3.06
CA SER A 285 -0.02 -20.25 -3.35
C SER A 285 0.97 -19.09 -3.27
N ALA A 286 1.89 -19.09 -2.30
CA ALA A 286 2.92 -18.06 -2.18
C ALA A 286 3.87 -18.06 -3.39
N GLU A 287 4.29 -19.24 -3.85
CA GLU A 287 5.10 -19.42 -5.06
C GLU A 287 4.37 -18.88 -6.31
N ASP A 288 3.08 -19.20 -6.47
CA ASP A 288 2.25 -18.70 -7.58
C ASP A 288 2.08 -17.17 -7.53
N ALA A 289 1.79 -16.61 -6.36
CA ALA A 289 1.65 -15.16 -6.16
C ALA A 289 2.96 -14.40 -6.48
N MET A 290 4.10 -14.94 -6.05
CA MET A 290 5.42 -14.40 -6.39
C MET A 290 5.70 -14.50 -7.89
N GLN A 291 5.32 -15.61 -8.52
CA GLN A 291 5.48 -15.81 -9.96
C GLN A 291 4.62 -14.82 -10.75
N GLN A 292 3.37 -14.61 -10.34
CA GLN A 292 2.47 -13.62 -10.92
C GLN A 292 3.04 -12.21 -10.78
N SER A 293 3.58 -11.86 -9.61
CA SER A 293 4.21 -10.55 -9.37
C SER A 293 5.41 -10.31 -10.30
N GLY A 294 6.28 -11.32 -10.45
CA GLY A 294 7.37 -11.26 -11.40
C GLY A 294 6.91 -11.16 -12.86
N GLN A 295 5.85 -11.88 -13.24
CA GLN A 295 5.24 -11.78 -14.57
C GLN A 295 4.71 -10.37 -14.84
N PHE A 296 3.98 -9.80 -13.90
CA PHE A 296 3.45 -8.44 -13.99
C PHE A 296 4.57 -7.41 -14.16
N ILE A 297 5.63 -7.48 -13.34
CA ILE A 297 6.81 -6.60 -13.47
C ILE A 297 7.37 -6.66 -14.89
N ARG A 298 7.52 -7.85 -15.48
CA ARG A 298 8.03 -8.01 -16.86
C ARG A 298 7.05 -7.52 -17.92
N GLN A 299 5.75 -7.64 -17.70
CA GLN A 299 4.71 -7.23 -18.66
C GLN A 299 4.61 -5.71 -18.79
N VAL A 300 4.76 -4.98 -17.69
CA VAL A 300 4.51 -3.52 -17.66
C VAL A 300 5.73 -2.65 -17.96
N THR A 301 6.94 -3.23 -17.88
CA THR A 301 8.22 -2.52 -18.10
C THR A 301 8.81 -2.78 -19.49
N VAL A 302 9.97 -2.18 -19.81
CA VAL A 302 10.65 -2.34 -21.12
C VAL A 302 10.68 -3.78 -21.63
N GLY A 303 10.31 -3.94 -22.90
CA GLY A 303 10.28 -5.22 -23.59
C GLY A 303 9.13 -6.15 -23.19
N GLY A 304 8.22 -5.71 -22.31
CA GLY A 304 6.97 -6.39 -22.01
C GLY A 304 5.90 -6.21 -23.09
N GLU A 305 4.93 -7.12 -23.12
CA GLU A 305 3.77 -7.06 -24.05
C GLU A 305 2.76 -5.97 -23.66
N GLY A 306 2.94 -5.30 -22.53
CA GLY A 306 1.98 -4.37 -21.94
C GLY A 306 0.81 -5.08 -21.28
N VAL A 307 0.01 -4.32 -20.53
CA VAL A 307 -1.24 -4.79 -19.90
C VAL A 307 -2.44 -3.91 -20.26
N ALA A 308 -2.32 -3.11 -21.32
CA ALA A 308 -3.35 -2.17 -21.75
C ALA A 308 -4.68 -2.87 -22.03
N GLY A 309 -5.76 -2.40 -21.39
CA GLY A 309 -7.09 -2.98 -21.43
C GLY A 309 -7.28 -4.24 -20.57
N SER A 310 -6.29 -4.62 -19.75
CA SER A 310 -6.36 -5.82 -18.91
C SER A 310 -7.19 -5.56 -17.65
N LYS A 311 -8.31 -6.26 -17.54
CA LYS A 311 -9.16 -6.30 -16.35
C LYS A 311 -9.33 -7.76 -15.96
N SER A 312 -8.56 -8.21 -14.97
CA SER A 312 -8.54 -9.60 -14.52
C SER A 312 -8.75 -9.67 -13.02
N LEU A 313 -9.96 -9.99 -12.58
CA LEU A 313 -10.30 -10.16 -11.18
C LEU A 313 -10.59 -11.64 -10.96
N VAL A 314 -9.67 -12.33 -10.31
CA VAL A 314 -9.73 -13.78 -10.17
C VAL A 314 -9.65 -14.22 -8.72
N ARG A 315 -10.30 -15.35 -8.45
CA ARG A 315 -10.10 -16.17 -7.27
C ARG A 315 -9.21 -17.35 -7.64
N VAL A 316 -8.24 -17.66 -6.79
CA VAL A 316 -7.30 -18.76 -6.97
C VAL A 316 -7.55 -19.78 -5.87
N ASP A 317 -7.99 -20.97 -6.25
CA ASP A 317 -8.25 -22.03 -5.27
C ASP A 317 -6.96 -22.68 -4.76
N VAL A 318 -7.10 -23.56 -3.76
CA VAL A 318 -5.97 -24.28 -3.14
C VAL A 318 -5.17 -25.16 -4.11
N ASP A 319 -5.75 -25.52 -5.26
CA ASP A 319 -5.07 -26.27 -6.33
C ASP A 319 -4.36 -25.33 -7.34
N GLY A 320 -4.48 -24.01 -7.18
CA GLY A 320 -3.95 -23.00 -8.10
C GLY A 320 -4.85 -22.72 -9.30
N LYS A 321 -6.10 -23.20 -9.33
CA LYS A 321 -7.01 -22.93 -10.45
C LYS A 321 -7.61 -21.55 -10.30
N ARG A 322 -7.53 -20.76 -11.38
CA ARG A 322 -8.05 -19.40 -11.46
C ARG A 322 -9.47 -19.41 -11.99
N ARG A 323 -10.40 -18.78 -11.27
CA ARG A 323 -11.79 -18.58 -11.66
C ARG A 323 -12.14 -17.10 -11.57
N PRO A 324 -13.08 -16.58 -12.38
CA PRO A 324 -13.58 -15.22 -12.18
C PRO A 324 -14.01 -15.00 -10.73
N LEU A 325 -13.72 -13.83 -10.19
CA LEU A 325 -14.23 -13.42 -8.89
C LEU A 325 -15.71 -13.03 -9.04
N GLU A 326 -16.62 -13.95 -8.68
CA GLU A 326 -18.08 -13.75 -8.73
C GLU A 326 -18.56 -12.86 -7.54
N ASP A 327 -19.65 -12.13 -7.77
CA ASP A 327 -19.86 -10.74 -7.34
C ASP A 327 -20.63 -10.51 -6.00
N ASP A 328 -20.39 -11.28 -4.94
CA ASP A 328 -21.26 -11.24 -3.76
C ASP A 328 -20.79 -10.25 -2.65
N ALA A 329 -19.47 -10.07 -2.50
CA ALA A 329 -18.90 -9.30 -1.37
C ALA A 329 -18.99 -7.77 -1.55
N VAL A 330 -19.06 -7.28 -2.80
CA VAL A 330 -18.90 -5.85 -3.13
C VAL A 330 -20.23 -5.11 -3.23
N ALA A 331 -21.29 -5.75 -3.71
CA ALA A 331 -22.63 -5.15 -3.74
C ALA A 331 -23.11 -4.72 -2.34
N ALA A 332 -22.70 -5.47 -1.30
CA ALA A 332 -22.95 -5.13 0.09
C ALA A 332 -22.15 -3.91 0.59
N TRP A 333 -20.97 -3.65 0.01
CA TRP A 333 -20.07 -2.55 0.41
C TRP A 333 -20.44 -1.21 -0.24
N GLU A 334 -20.73 -1.18 -1.54
CA GLU A 334 -21.12 0.05 -2.26
C GLU A 334 -22.36 0.71 -1.64
N THR A 335 -23.29 -0.14 -1.18
CA THR A 335 -24.49 0.28 -0.45
C THR A 335 -24.17 0.99 0.88
N ARG A 336 -23.03 0.67 1.53
CA ARG A 336 -22.60 1.25 2.80
C ARG A 336 -21.77 2.53 2.63
N VAL A 337 -20.87 2.60 1.65
CA VAL A 337 -19.95 3.75 1.48
C VAL A 337 -20.58 4.95 0.79
N GLY A 338 -21.65 4.79 0.01
CA GLY A 338 -22.45 5.92 -0.49
C GLY A 338 -22.99 6.87 0.59
N LYS A 339 -22.88 6.51 1.88
CA LYS A 339 -23.32 7.32 3.03
C LYS A 339 -22.23 8.16 3.71
N LEU A 340 -20.93 7.93 3.44
CA LEU A 340 -19.82 8.58 4.16
C LEU A 340 -19.17 9.74 3.36
N GLY A 341 -19.99 10.64 2.81
CA GLY A 341 -19.54 11.67 1.86
C GLY A 341 -18.33 12.52 2.29
N GLY A 342 -17.45 12.82 1.31
CA GLY A 342 -16.71 14.08 1.22
C GLY A 342 -15.25 14.11 1.74
N GLY A 343 -14.29 13.68 0.92
CA GLY A 343 -12.85 13.76 1.24
C GLY A 343 -12.26 15.17 1.28
N HIS A 344 -11.33 15.38 2.24
CA HIS A 344 -10.49 16.55 2.43
C HIS A 344 -9.30 16.59 1.45
N ASP A 345 -8.90 17.79 1.01
CA ASP A 345 -7.81 18.02 0.05
C ASP A 345 -6.54 18.49 0.80
N VAL A 346 -5.58 17.58 1.00
CA VAL A 346 -4.36 17.75 1.82
C VAL A 346 -3.15 18.18 0.97
N LEU A 347 -3.24 18.13 -0.36
CA LEU A 347 -2.11 18.36 -1.28
C LEU A 347 -1.48 19.75 -1.16
N GLN A 348 -2.28 20.79 -0.87
CA GLN A 348 -1.76 22.15 -0.71
C GLN A 348 -0.86 22.33 0.53
N SER A 349 -0.84 21.37 1.46
CA SER A 349 -0.05 21.45 2.68
C SER A 349 1.31 20.73 2.60
N LEU A 350 1.51 19.87 1.60
CA LEU A 350 2.70 19.02 1.49
C LEU A 350 3.92 19.70 0.86
N ASN A 351 3.76 20.92 0.31
CA ASN A 351 4.86 21.71 -0.28
C ASN A 351 5.75 20.90 -1.25
N LEU A 352 5.12 19.96 -1.99
CA LEU A 352 5.70 19.21 -3.10
C LEU A 352 5.86 20.11 -4.33
#